data_AF-A0AAV0DJM2-F1
#
_entry.id   AF-A0AAV0DJM2-F1
#
_cell.length_a   1.000
_cell.length_b   1.000
_cell.length_c   1.000
_cell.angle_alpha   90.00
_cell.angle_beta   90.00
_cell.angle_gamma   90.00
#
_symmetry.space_group_name_H-M   'P 1'
#
loop_
_entity.id
_entity.type
_entity.pdbx_description
1 polymer ?
#
loop_
_entity_poly.entity_id
_entity_poly.type
_entity_poly.pdbx_seq_one_letter_code
_entity_poly.pdbx_strand_id
1 'polypeptide(L)'
;MRLCQNFKGVRMEYKNEPMDLNLQIPAAKSPAPPPVTPPSSQILRQWRPAAQRNLKNQWLKLVSLWNDWLSSSYTAHSHASSLVNSYLSQRYMEAMEFGVLSDMPELQKKACHKLHKQQVINRGQLLLTYKSMVCTQNMVGIVTQMVKASRSMRCYVKGMGNSPNVQFSCNPAADDYHQIDNGGDGGGVPVFSFLSISSFEQLAEELVQMLKSEMNLKRLLVMEFCSIGDKEDSIHWSEELYLGEFGDLIICDLYSNEPIFLGQRNCKSSIPTNSPRDQAESNVLQVYTTTWLEEVKLDRFRINEIFSIVGEELHVTLS
;
A
#
# COMPACT_ATOMS: atom_id res chain seq x y z
N MET A 1 -62.09 -27.02 -26.05
CA MET A 1 -61.83 -25.93 -25.09
C MET A 1 -62.11 -24.62 -25.82
N ARG A 2 -63.29 -23.99 -25.73
CA ARG A 2 -63.80 -23.10 -24.66
C ARG A 2 -62.71 -22.12 -24.17
N LEU A 3 -62.87 -20.80 -24.14
CA LEU A 3 -63.92 -19.87 -24.57
C LEU A 3 -63.32 -18.45 -24.45
N CYS A 4 -63.46 -17.62 -25.49
CA CYS A 4 -63.25 -16.18 -25.44
C CYS A 4 -64.58 -15.48 -25.08
N GLN A 5 -64.55 -14.49 -24.18
CA GLN A 5 -65.55 -13.41 -24.05
C GLN A 5 -64.79 -12.15 -23.56
N ASN A 6 -64.56 -11.12 -24.37
CA ASN A 6 -65.45 -10.00 -24.72
C ASN A 6 -66.13 -9.34 -23.51
N PHE A 7 -65.77 -8.10 -23.21
CA PHE A 7 -66.75 -7.05 -22.92
C PHE A 7 -66.25 -5.66 -23.37
N LYS A 8 -67.18 -4.94 -24.01
CA LYS A 8 -67.07 -3.63 -24.66
C LYS A 8 -67.48 -2.50 -23.72
N GLY A 9 -67.01 -1.28 -24.05
CA GLY A 9 -67.68 0.00 -23.77
C GLY A 9 -67.21 0.69 -22.49
N VAL A 10 -67.03 2.02 -22.41
CA VAL A 10 -67.58 3.14 -23.20
C VAL A 10 -66.59 4.33 -23.13
N ARG A 11 -66.50 5.05 -24.25
CA ARG A 11 -65.84 6.33 -24.47
C ARG A 11 -66.62 7.47 -23.82
N MET A 12 -65.94 8.43 -23.18
CA MET A 12 -66.32 9.85 -23.23
C MET A 12 -65.08 10.73 -23.21
N GLU A 13 -64.76 11.30 -24.37
CA GLU A 13 -63.91 12.48 -24.51
C GLU A 13 -64.75 13.72 -24.18
N TYR A 14 -64.20 14.66 -23.41
CA TYR A 14 -64.54 16.06 -23.55
C TYR A 14 -63.25 16.88 -23.63
N LYS A 15 -63.02 17.46 -24.81
CA LYS A 15 -62.12 18.59 -25.05
C LYS A 15 -62.65 19.83 -24.32
N ASN A 16 -61.75 20.63 -23.77
CA ASN A 16 -61.75 22.10 -23.87
C ASN A 16 -60.38 22.64 -23.41
N GLU A 17 -59.66 23.33 -24.30
CA GLU A 17 -58.57 24.27 -23.95
C GLU A 17 -59.18 25.64 -23.52
N PRO A 18 -58.38 26.70 -23.25
CA PRO A 18 -57.88 27.07 -21.93
C PRO A 18 -58.52 28.39 -21.44
N MET A 19 -58.45 28.66 -20.14
CA MET A 19 -58.71 30.00 -19.59
C MET A 19 -57.53 30.41 -18.70
N ASP A 20 -56.74 31.34 -19.21
CA ASP A 20 -55.76 32.10 -18.44
C ASP A 20 -56.47 32.90 -17.35
N LEU A 21 -56.18 32.57 -16.10
CA LEU A 21 -56.40 33.47 -14.97
C LEU A 21 -55.08 33.57 -14.21
N ASN A 22 -54.35 34.61 -14.61
CA ASN A 22 -53.15 35.11 -13.98
C ASN A 22 -53.50 35.59 -12.57
N LEU A 23 -53.12 34.81 -11.55
CA LEU A 23 -53.18 35.20 -10.14
C LEU A 23 -51.80 35.00 -9.52
N GLN A 24 -51.10 36.12 -9.41
CA GLN A 24 -49.79 36.28 -8.81
C GLN A 24 -49.89 36.09 -7.29
N ILE A 25 -49.21 35.08 -6.73
CA ILE A 25 -49.11 34.79 -5.29
C ILE A 25 -47.63 34.48 -4.96
N PRO A 26 -47.09 34.93 -3.80
CA PRO A 26 -45.69 35.35 -3.65
C PRO A 26 -44.67 34.21 -3.57
N ALA A 27 -43.42 34.54 -3.94
CA ALA A 27 -42.25 33.68 -3.82
C ALA A 27 -42.11 33.09 -2.41
N ALA A 28 -42.16 31.76 -2.32
CA ALA A 28 -41.81 31.01 -1.12
C ALA A 28 -40.31 31.24 -0.82
N LYS A 29 -40.01 31.79 0.35
CA LYS A 29 -38.64 31.83 0.88
C LYS A 29 -38.17 30.38 1.08
N SER A 30 -37.08 30.03 0.42
CA SER A 30 -36.34 28.79 0.65
C SER A 30 -36.03 28.65 2.15
N PRO A 31 -36.28 27.50 2.79
CA PRO A 31 -35.91 27.31 4.19
C PRO A 31 -34.38 27.32 4.31
N ALA A 32 -33.87 28.11 5.26
CA ALA A 32 -32.48 28.08 5.64
C ALA A 32 -32.10 26.68 6.15
N PRO A 33 -30.85 26.21 5.94
CA PRO A 33 -30.41 24.94 6.50
C PRO A 33 -30.53 24.96 8.03
N PRO A 34 -30.90 23.84 8.67
CA PRO A 34 -31.04 23.79 10.12
C PRO A 34 -29.69 24.10 10.79
N PRO A 35 -29.70 24.77 11.96
CA PRO A 35 -28.48 25.00 12.72
C PRO A 35 -27.88 23.65 13.14
N VAL A 36 -26.57 23.50 12.95
CA VAL A 36 -25.80 22.34 13.42
C VAL A 36 -25.86 22.31 14.95
N THR A 37 -26.81 21.57 15.51
CA THR A 37 -26.86 21.34 16.96
C THR A 37 -25.68 20.45 17.35
N PRO A 38 -24.85 20.85 18.35
CA PRO A 38 -23.77 20.00 18.83
C PRO A 38 -24.37 18.69 19.36
N PRO A 39 -23.70 17.54 19.13
CA PRO A 39 -24.20 16.24 19.57
C PRO A 39 -24.44 16.27 21.08
N SER A 40 -25.55 15.66 21.53
CA SER A 40 -25.90 15.64 22.94
C SER A 40 -24.77 15.03 23.78
N SER A 41 -24.56 15.53 24.99
CA SER A 41 -23.50 15.09 25.91
C SER A 41 -23.53 13.58 26.20
N GLN A 42 -24.70 12.94 26.05
CA GLN A 42 -24.88 11.49 26.17
C GLN A 42 -24.28 10.70 25.00
N ILE A 43 -24.41 11.21 23.77
CA ILE A 43 -23.77 10.60 22.59
C ILE A 43 -22.25 10.74 22.71
N LEU A 44 -21.77 11.94 23.10
CA LEU A 44 -20.34 12.20 23.34
C LEU A 44 -19.71 11.26 24.38
N ARG A 45 -20.45 10.98 25.45
CA ARG A 45 -20.01 10.12 26.55
C ARG A 45 -19.90 8.64 26.17
N GLN A 46 -20.67 8.16 25.19
CA GLN A 46 -20.69 6.75 24.79
C GLN A 46 -19.64 6.42 23.72
N TRP A 47 -19.36 7.32 22.78
CA TRP A 47 -18.41 7.03 21.70
C TRP A 47 -16.94 7.21 22.11
N ARG A 48 -16.62 8.18 22.97
CA ARG A 48 -15.22 8.53 23.28
C ARG A 48 -14.40 7.38 23.86
N PRO A 49 -14.87 6.59 24.86
CA PRO A 49 -14.10 5.46 25.37
C PRO A 49 -13.87 4.36 24.32
N ALA A 50 -14.83 4.16 23.41
CA ALA A 50 -14.68 3.20 22.32
C ALA A 50 -13.65 3.69 21.28
N ALA A 51 -13.70 4.97 20.91
CA ALA A 51 -12.72 5.58 20.01
C ALA A 51 -11.30 5.59 20.58
N GLN A 52 -11.13 5.93 21.86
CA GLN A 52 -9.84 5.87 22.54
C GLN A 52 -9.22 4.46 22.48
N ARG A 53 -10.01 3.42 22.77
CA ARG A 53 -9.54 2.03 22.67
C ARG A 53 -9.20 1.64 21.24
N ASN A 54 -10.03 2.00 20.26
CA ASN A 54 -9.78 1.67 18.87
C ASN A 54 -8.52 2.35 18.34
N LEU A 55 -8.33 3.65 18.60
CA LEU A 55 -7.12 4.37 18.23
C LEU A 55 -5.87 3.71 18.82
N LYS A 56 -5.89 3.36 20.11
CA LYS A 56 -4.78 2.61 20.73
C LYS A 56 -4.51 1.31 20.02
N ASN A 57 -5.54 0.51 19.73
CA ASN A 57 -5.38 -0.76 19.04
C ASN A 57 -4.83 -0.61 17.62
N GLN A 58 -5.32 0.37 16.84
CA GLN A 58 -4.85 0.59 15.47
C GLN A 58 -3.40 1.11 15.47
N TRP A 59 -3.04 2.04 16.35
CA TRP A 59 -1.67 2.54 16.44
C TRP A 59 -0.68 1.50 16.95
N LEU A 60 -1.05 0.68 17.95
CA LEU A 60 -0.24 -0.46 18.37
C LEU A 60 -0.05 -1.47 17.23
N LYS A 61 -1.11 -1.71 16.42
CA LYS A 61 -1.02 -2.54 15.22
C LYS A 61 -0.08 -1.93 14.19
N LEU A 62 -0.13 -0.62 13.95
CA LEU A 62 0.78 0.09 13.03
C LEU A 62 2.24 -0.03 13.47
N VAL A 63 2.53 0.09 14.77
CA VAL A 63 3.88 -0.09 15.33
C VAL A 63 4.37 -1.52 15.14
N SER A 64 3.52 -2.52 15.42
CA SER A 64 3.87 -3.93 15.18
C SER A 64 4.22 -4.17 13.71
N LEU A 65 3.37 -3.67 12.80
CA LEU A 65 3.55 -3.79 11.36
C LEU A 65 4.82 -3.08 10.87
N TRP A 66 5.16 -1.93 11.46
CA TRP A 66 6.41 -1.23 11.19
C TRP A 66 7.65 -2.06 11.60
N ASN A 67 7.62 -2.72 12.76
CA ASN A 67 8.71 -3.60 13.17
C ASN A 67 8.82 -4.84 12.26
N ASP A 68 7.69 -5.41 11.87
CA ASP A 68 7.65 -6.51 10.91
C ASP A 68 8.25 -6.06 9.56
N TRP A 69 7.95 -4.83 9.12
CA TRP A 69 8.51 -4.24 7.91
C TRP A 69 10.03 -4.19 7.97
N LEU A 70 10.59 -3.66 9.06
CA LEU A 70 12.04 -3.54 9.24
C LEU A 70 12.73 -4.91 9.19
N SER A 71 12.17 -5.90 9.88
CA SER A 71 12.69 -7.27 9.91
C SER A 71 12.67 -7.94 8.52
N SER A 72 11.54 -7.86 7.82
CA SER A 72 11.41 -8.40 6.46
C SER A 72 12.32 -7.67 5.47
N SER A 73 12.40 -6.34 5.55
CA SER A 73 13.24 -5.49 4.71
C SER A 73 14.72 -5.86 4.82
N TYR A 74 15.21 -6.07 6.05
CA TYR A 74 16.58 -6.49 6.33
C TYR A 74 16.87 -7.91 5.80
N THR A 75 15.93 -8.84 5.97
CA THR A 75 16.09 -10.22 5.50
C THR A 75 16.17 -10.26 3.97
N ALA A 76 15.28 -9.55 3.28
CA ALA A 76 15.29 -9.43 1.82
C ALA A 76 16.60 -8.79 1.32
N HIS A 77 17.09 -7.74 1.99
CA HIS A 77 18.38 -7.12 1.70
C HIS A 77 19.54 -8.12 1.81
N SER A 78 19.55 -8.97 2.83
CA SER A 78 20.59 -10.00 3.03
C SER A 78 20.61 -11.00 1.87
N HIS A 79 19.43 -11.42 1.39
CA HIS A 79 19.32 -12.28 0.21
C HIS A 79 19.80 -11.57 -1.08
N ALA A 80 19.40 -10.32 -1.28
CA ALA A 80 19.85 -9.50 -2.42
C ALA A 80 21.37 -9.30 -2.41
N SER A 81 21.95 -8.94 -1.27
CA SER A 81 23.40 -8.81 -1.08
C SER A 81 24.13 -10.11 -1.38
N SER A 82 23.63 -11.24 -0.86
CA SER A 82 24.21 -12.56 -1.09
C SER A 82 24.13 -12.98 -2.56
N LEU A 83 23.06 -12.61 -3.25
CA LEU A 83 22.89 -12.81 -4.69
C LEU A 83 23.93 -12.00 -5.48
N VAL A 84 24.01 -10.69 -5.23
CA VAL A 84 24.98 -9.79 -5.89
C VAL A 84 26.41 -10.28 -5.65
N ASN A 85 26.76 -10.61 -4.42
CA ASN A 85 28.10 -11.12 -4.08
C ASN A 85 28.43 -12.42 -4.83
N SER A 86 27.47 -13.35 -4.91
CA SER A 86 27.67 -14.62 -5.63
C SER A 86 27.83 -14.40 -7.13
N TYR A 87 27.09 -13.43 -7.69
CA TYR A 87 27.16 -13.04 -9.09
C TYR A 87 28.51 -12.39 -9.44
N LEU A 88 28.90 -11.36 -8.70
CA LEU A 88 30.18 -10.67 -8.93
C LEU A 88 31.36 -11.61 -8.72
N SER A 89 31.33 -12.46 -7.70
CA SER A 89 32.38 -13.46 -7.45
C SER A 89 32.51 -14.46 -8.60
N GLN A 90 31.40 -14.86 -9.24
CA GLN A 90 31.46 -15.74 -10.39
C GLN A 90 32.03 -15.00 -11.61
N ARG A 91 31.60 -13.77 -11.84
CA ARG A 91 32.01 -12.98 -13.01
C ARG A 91 33.47 -12.57 -12.97
N TYR A 92 33.99 -12.21 -11.79
CA TYR A 92 35.40 -11.87 -11.61
C TYR A 92 36.30 -13.07 -11.35
N MET A 93 35.76 -14.30 -11.35
CA MET A 93 36.55 -15.51 -11.14
C MET A 93 37.70 -15.60 -12.15
N GLU A 94 37.46 -15.30 -13.43
CA GLU A 94 38.50 -15.37 -14.48
C GLU A 94 39.62 -14.34 -14.32
N ALA A 95 39.35 -13.23 -13.61
CA ALA A 95 40.30 -12.16 -13.36
C ALA A 95 40.99 -12.27 -11.99
N MET A 96 40.63 -13.27 -11.18
CA MET A 96 41.15 -13.43 -9.83
C MET A 96 42.53 -14.10 -9.85
N GLU A 97 43.50 -13.51 -9.16
CA GLU A 97 44.82 -14.11 -9.00
C GLU A 97 44.77 -15.29 -8.02
N PHE A 98 44.69 -16.50 -8.56
CA PHE A 98 44.64 -17.74 -7.79
C PHE A 98 46.02 -18.22 -7.32
N GLY A 99 47.10 -17.54 -7.71
CA GLY A 99 48.47 -17.94 -7.40
C GLY A 99 48.72 -19.40 -7.83
N VAL A 100 49.08 -20.26 -6.89
CA VAL A 100 49.34 -21.70 -7.11
C VAL A 100 48.11 -22.46 -7.64
N LEU A 101 46.90 -21.95 -7.40
CA LEU A 101 45.66 -22.58 -7.87
C LEU A 101 45.32 -22.23 -9.33
N SER A 102 46.11 -21.38 -9.98
CA SER A 102 45.93 -21.01 -11.40
C SER A 102 46.07 -22.22 -12.34
N ASP A 103 46.89 -23.20 -11.96
CA ASP A 103 47.13 -24.43 -12.73
C ASP A 103 46.04 -25.50 -12.52
N MET A 104 44.98 -25.20 -11.75
CA MET A 104 43.92 -26.14 -11.38
C MET A 104 42.53 -25.68 -11.90
N PRO A 105 42.28 -25.72 -13.23
CA PRO A 105 41.04 -25.23 -13.83
C PRO A 105 39.78 -25.98 -13.36
N GLU A 106 39.92 -27.25 -12.97
CA GLU A 106 38.81 -28.05 -12.40
C GLU A 106 38.30 -27.51 -11.05
N LEU A 107 39.17 -26.87 -10.25
CA LEU A 107 38.75 -26.23 -9.00
C LEU A 107 37.98 -24.95 -9.27
N GLN A 108 38.45 -24.12 -10.23
CA GLN A 108 37.75 -22.91 -10.65
C GLN A 108 36.36 -23.25 -11.20
N LYS A 109 36.24 -24.29 -12.04
CA LYS A 109 34.96 -24.77 -12.56
C LYS A 109 34.00 -25.22 -11.45
N LYS A 110 34.50 -25.96 -10.45
CA LYS A 110 33.71 -26.34 -9.26
C LYS A 110 33.29 -25.14 -8.41
N ALA A 111 34.16 -24.15 -8.24
CA ALA A 111 33.85 -22.91 -7.52
C ALA A 111 32.77 -22.09 -8.25
N CYS A 112 32.92 -21.90 -9.57
CA CYS A 112 31.90 -21.28 -10.42
C CYS A 112 30.55 -22.00 -10.32
N HIS A 113 30.54 -23.33 -10.36
CA HIS A 113 29.31 -24.11 -10.22
C HIS A 113 28.65 -23.92 -8.84
N LYS A 114 29.44 -23.86 -7.76
CA LYS A 114 28.93 -23.56 -6.41
C LYS A 114 28.32 -22.15 -6.33
N LEU A 115 28.99 -21.15 -6.88
CA LEU A 115 28.50 -19.77 -6.90
C LEU A 115 27.22 -19.64 -7.73
N HIS A 116 27.15 -20.30 -8.89
CA HIS A 116 25.94 -20.34 -9.69
C HIS A 116 24.77 -20.97 -8.91
N LYS A 117 25.01 -22.10 -8.24
CA LYS A 117 24.00 -22.72 -7.36
C LYS A 117 23.57 -21.76 -6.24
N GLN A 118 24.50 -21.03 -5.65
CA GLN A 118 24.21 -20.03 -4.62
C GLN A 118 23.37 -18.87 -5.17
N GLN A 119 23.62 -18.42 -6.40
CA GLN A 119 22.77 -17.42 -7.06
C GLN A 119 21.35 -17.93 -7.24
N VAL A 120 21.15 -19.15 -7.77
CA VAL A 120 19.80 -19.72 -7.95
C VAL A 120 19.06 -19.82 -6.61
N ILE A 121 19.75 -20.28 -5.56
CA ILE A 121 19.18 -20.37 -4.21
C ILE A 121 18.80 -18.98 -3.70
N ASN A 122 19.71 -18.00 -3.77
CA ASN A 122 19.47 -16.66 -3.25
C ASN A 122 18.40 -15.89 -4.06
N ARG A 123 18.32 -16.09 -5.38
CA ARG A 123 17.21 -15.59 -6.22
C ARG A 123 15.89 -16.21 -5.78
N GLY A 124 15.87 -17.52 -5.61
CA GLY A 124 14.71 -18.24 -5.10
C GLY A 124 14.30 -17.72 -3.72
N GLN A 125 15.24 -17.48 -2.80
CA GLN A 125 14.95 -16.94 -1.47
C GLN A 125 14.54 -15.47 -1.50
N LEU A 126 15.10 -14.64 -2.39
CA LEU A 126 14.68 -13.25 -2.59
C LEU A 126 13.24 -13.21 -3.12
N LEU A 127 12.93 -14.01 -4.15
CA LEU A 127 11.58 -14.15 -4.69
C LEU A 127 10.64 -14.80 -3.69
N LEU A 128 11.08 -15.76 -2.87
CA LEU A 128 10.26 -16.32 -1.81
C LEU A 128 10.08 -15.35 -0.67
N THR A 129 11.03 -14.46 -0.39
CA THR A 129 10.83 -13.38 0.57
C THR A 129 9.82 -12.42 -0.02
N TYR A 130 9.98 -11.99 -1.27
CA TYR A 130 9.02 -11.20 -2.06
C TYR A 130 7.64 -11.85 -2.25
N LYS A 131 7.56 -13.17 -2.38
CA LYS A 131 6.33 -13.93 -2.58
C LYS A 131 5.68 -14.33 -1.26
N SER A 132 6.47 -14.59 -0.24
CA SER A 132 6.00 -14.63 1.14
C SER A 132 5.60 -13.22 1.60
N MET A 133 6.04 -12.15 0.90
CA MET A 133 5.54 -10.76 1.05
C MET A 133 4.09 -10.55 0.61
N VAL A 134 3.43 -11.58 0.09
CA VAL A 134 2.11 -11.57 -0.55
C VAL A 134 1.08 -12.22 0.33
N CYS A 135 1.41 -13.43 0.81
CA CYS A 135 0.56 -14.21 1.66
C CYS A 135 0.73 -13.75 3.10
N THR A 136 -0.04 -12.73 3.48
CA THR A 136 -0.39 -12.34 4.87
C THR A 136 0.75 -12.05 5.85
N GLN A 137 2.03 -12.23 5.51
CA GLN A 137 3.15 -12.25 6.45
C GLN A 137 4.44 -11.53 6.01
N ASN A 138 4.51 -10.76 4.92
CA ASN A 138 5.61 -9.79 4.78
C ASN A 138 5.19 -8.50 4.03
N MET A 139 6.16 -7.72 3.55
CA MET A 139 6.09 -6.29 3.24
C MET A 139 4.87 -5.78 2.44
N VAL A 140 4.40 -6.43 1.36
CA VAL A 140 3.18 -5.97 0.64
C VAL A 140 1.96 -6.19 1.53
N GLY A 141 1.82 -7.39 2.12
CA GLY A 141 0.81 -7.69 3.13
C GLY A 141 0.88 -6.78 4.37
N ILE A 142 2.08 -6.38 4.78
CA ILE A 142 2.29 -5.41 5.88
C ILE A 142 1.73 -4.05 5.47
N VAL A 143 2.09 -3.52 4.30
CA VAL A 143 1.52 -2.26 3.78
C VAL A 143 0.00 -2.35 3.63
N THR A 144 -0.53 -3.47 3.12
CA THR A 144 -1.98 -3.73 3.08
C THR A 144 -2.61 -3.62 4.45
N GLN A 145 -2.02 -4.25 5.47
CA GLN A 145 -2.53 -4.22 6.83
C GLN A 145 -2.39 -2.85 7.48
N MET A 146 -1.36 -2.07 7.12
CA MET A 146 -1.19 -0.70 7.58
C MET A 146 -2.23 0.23 6.94
N VAL A 147 -2.53 0.08 5.64
CA VAL A 147 -3.64 0.77 4.97
C VAL A 147 -4.98 0.42 5.62
N LYS A 148 -5.21 -0.85 5.92
CA LYS A 148 -6.43 -1.27 6.62
C LYS A 148 -6.50 -0.66 8.02
N ALA A 149 -5.41 -0.69 8.78
CA ALA A 149 -5.35 -0.12 10.12
C ALA A 149 -5.55 1.40 10.12
N SER A 150 -4.97 2.13 9.14
CA SER A 150 -5.17 3.58 9.00
C SER A 150 -6.62 3.92 8.69
N ARG A 151 -7.29 3.15 7.82
CA ARG A 151 -8.71 3.32 7.45
C ARG A 151 -9.72 2.82 8.50
N SER A 152 -9.24 2.15 9.54
CA SER A 152 -10.07 1.54 10.59
C SER A 152 -10.15 2.34 11.89
N MET A 153 -9.73 3.60 11.89
CA MET A 153 -9.71 4.44 13.10
C MET A 153 -11.09 5.02 13.48
N ARG A 154 -11.99 5.24 12.51
CA ARG A 154 -13.33 5.80 12.74
C ARG A 154 -14.29 4.81 13.39
N CYS A 155 -15.20 5.38 14.18
CA CYS A 155 -16.16 4.64 15.01
C CYS A 155 -17.57 5.21 14.79
N TYR A 156 -18.47 4.44 14.21
CA TYR A 156 -19.83 4.89 13.89
C TYR A 156 -20.85 4.26 14.85
N VAL A 157 -21.87 5.02 15.22
CA VAL A 157 -23.03 4.48 15.97
C VAL A 157 -24.08 4.09 14.93
N LYS A 158 -24.49 2.81 14.89
CA LYS A 158 -25.52 2.36 13.94
C LYS A 158 -26.90 2.88 14.35
N GLY A 159 -27.51 3.70 13.49
CA GLY A 159 -28.83 4.29 13.72
C GLY A 159 -30.05 3.44 13.30
N MET A 160 -29.85 2.19 12.83
CA MET A 160 -30.97 1.35 12.40
C MET A 160 -31.35 0.34 13.50
N GLY A 161 -32.35 0.71 14.29
CA GLY A 161 -33.01 -0.15 15.29
C GLY A 161 -32.34 -0.18 16.66
N ASN A 162 -32.51 0.87 17.46
CA ASN A 162 -32.30 0.95 18.93
C ASN A 162 -31.05 0.29 19.57
N SER A 163 -30.05 -0.14 18.81
CA SER A 163 -28.86 -0.79 19.36
C SER A 163 -27.82 0.26 19.75
N PRO A 164 -27.35 0.31 21.01
CA PRO A 164 -26.30 1.23 21.44
C PRO A 164 -24.89 0.80 20.98
N ASN A 165 -24.78 -0.10 20.01
CA ASN A 165 -23.52 -0.72 19.62
C ASN A 165 -22.75 0.15 18.62
N VAL A 166 -21.49 0.46 18.96
CA VAL A 166 -20.54 1.16 18.09
C VAL A 166 -19.91 0.14 17.13
N GLN A 167 -19.88 0.46 15.84
CA GLN A 167 -19.20 -0.31 14.80
C GLN A 167 -18.00 0.48 14.27
N PHE A 168 -16.88 -0.19 14.04
CA PHE A 168 -15.66 0.42 13.51
C PHE A 168 -15.61 0.26 11.98
N SER A 169 -15.05 1.23 11.26
CA SER A 169 -14.91 1.12 9.81
C SER A 169 -13.84 0.11 9.42
N CYS A 170 -14.07 -0.62 8.33
CA CYS A 170 -13.05 -1.40 7.64
C CYS A 170 -12.83 -0.94 6.19
N ASN A 171 -13.74 -0.12 5.63
CA ASN A 171 -13.68 0.42 4.27
C ASN A 171 -14.57 1.67 4.15
N PRO A 172 -14.03 2.86 3.84
CA PRO A 172 -14.84 4.05 3.58
C PRO A 172 -15.62 4.00 2.25
N ALA A 173 -15.20 3.16 1.30
CA ALA A 173 -15.75 3.11 -0.06
C ALA A 173 -16.95 2.16 -0.23
N ALA A 174 -17.30 1.37 0.80
CA ALA A 174 -18.46 0.47 0.76
C ALA A 174 -19.74 1.14 1.28
N ASP A 175 -19.63 2.36 1.81
CA ASP A 175 -20.79 3.17 2.18
C ASP A 175 -21.22 3.94 0.93
N ASP A 176 -22.27 3.40 0.32
CA ASP A 176 -22.88 3.76 -0.95
C ASP A 176 -23.03 5.27 -1.17
N TYR A 177 -22.90 5.67 -2.44
CA TYR A 177 -23.23 7.00 -2.95
C TYR A 177 -24.59 7.44 -2.35
N HIS A 178 -24.65 8.62 -1.74
CA HIS A 178 -25.79 9.21 -1.01
C HIS A 178 -25.85 9.02 0.51
N GLN A 179 -24.81 9.45 1.21
CA GLN A 179 -25.01 10.37 2.35
C GLN A 179 -23.71 11.07 2.74
N ILE A 180 -23.71 12.38 2.51
CA ILE A 180 -22.83 13.31 3.20
C ILE A 180 -23.19 13.21 4.68
N ASP A 181 -22.35 12.56 5.48
CA ASP A 181 -21.90 13.21 6.71
C ASP A 181 -20.57 12.62 7.15
N ASN A 182 -19.77 13.46 7.81
CA ASN A 182 -18.52 13.14 8.48
C ASN A 182 -18.76 12.26 9.71
N GLY A 183 -19.53 11.18 9.56
CA GLY A 183 -19.89 10.27 10.62
C GLY A 183 -18.65 9.64 11.23
N GLY A 184 -18.69 9.41 12.53
CA GLY A 184 -17.74 8.56 13.22
C GLY A 184 -16.34 9.11 13.51
N ASP A 185 -16.08 10.38 13.21
CA ASP A 185 -14.90 11.12 13.69
C ASP A 185 -15.14 11.90 15.00
N GLY A 186 -16.36 11.82 15.54
CA GLY A 186 -16.77 12.53 16.74
C GLY A 186 -17.05 14.03 16.54
N GLY A 187 -17.23 14.49 15.30
CA GLY A 187 -17.44 15.90 14.95
C GLY A 187 -16.16 16.74 15.08
N GLY A 188 -15.00 16.14 14.85
CA GLY A 188 -13.69 16.78 15.03
C GLY A 188 -13.29 17.04 16.49
N VAL A 189 -14.06 16.54 17.46
CA VAL A 189 -13.77 16.71 18.89
C VAL A 189 -12.52 15.89 19.26
N PRO A 190 -11.56 16.45 20.04
CA PRO A 190 -10.42 15.70 20.52
C PRO A 190 -10.82 14.44 21.28
N VAL A 191 -10.13 13.34 21.00
CA VAL A 191 -10.44 12.03 21.58
C VAL A 191 -9.76 11.87 22.95
N PHE A 192 -8.54 12.38 23.07
CA PHE A 192 -7.78 12.46 24.32
C PHE A 192 -7.66 13.91 24.75
N SER A 193 -6.57 14.58 24.38
CA SER A 193 -6.20 15.90 24.86
C SER A 193 -6.31 16.94 23.74
N PHE A 194 -5.64 16.69 22.62
CA PHE A 194 -5.43 17.66 21.55
C PHE A 194 -5.84 17.17 20.17
N LEU A 195 -5.76 15.86 19.89
CA LEU A 195 -5.97 15.32 18.55
C LEU A 195 -7.37 14.73 18.36
N SER A 196 -8.00 15.08 17.23
CA SER A 196 -9.21 14.44 16.73
C SER A 196 -8.89 13.10 16.07
N ILE A 197 -9.90 12.28 15.79
CA ILE A 197 -9.74 11.03 15.01
C ILE A 197 -9.09 11.34 13.65
N SER A 198 -9.51 12.40 12.98
CA SER A 198 -8.97 12.80 11.68
C SER A 198 -7.49 13.17 11.73
N SER A 199 -7.01 13.78 12.82
CA SER A 199 -5.59 14.05 13.01
C SER A 199 -4.76 12.77 13.13
N PHE A 200 -5.28 11.76 13.86
CA PHE A 200 -4.65 10.44 13.89
C PHE A 200 -4.66 9.76 12.52
N GLU A 201 -5.76 9.84 11.77
CA GLU A 201 -5.82 9.29 10.41
C GLU A 201 -4.79 9.95 9.49
N GLN A 202 -4.61 11.27 9.56
CA GLN A 202 -3.62 11.98 8.75
C GLN A 202 -2.19 11.53 9.04
N LEU A 203 -1.83 11.40 10.31
CA LEU A 203 -0.51 10.91 10.72
C LEU A 203 -0.28 9.45 10.28
N ALA A 204 -1.32 8.60 10.39
CA ALA A 204 -1.26 7.22 9.93
C ALA A 204 -1.16 7.12 8.41
N GLU A 205 -1.88 7.96 7.67
CA GLU A 205 -1.83 8.02 6.22
C GLU A 205 -0.45 8.48 5.75
N GLU A 206 0.14 9.50 6.38
CA GLU A 206 1.49 9.95 6.08
C GLU A 206 2.53 8.82 6.23
N LEU A 207 2.47 8.07 7.34
CA LEU A 207 3.30 6.88 7.57
C LEU A 207 3.10 5.83 6.46
N VAL A 208 1.85 5.52 6.13
CA VAL A 208 1.50 4.54 5.11
C VAL A 208 2.00 4.97 3.73
N GLN A 209 1.92 6.25 3.38
CA GLN A 209 2.38 6.78 2.09
C GLN A 209 3.89 6.68 1.93
N MET A 210 4.67 6.95 2.99
CA MET A 210 6.12 6.72 2.98
C MET A 210 6.43 5.24 2.66
N LEU A 211 5.79 4.30 3.37
CA LEU A 211 6.01 2.87 3.12
C LEU A 211 5.54 2.41 1.73
N LYS A 212 4.43 2.96 1.22
CA LYS A 212 3.96 2.69 -0.15
C LYS A 212 5.00 3.08 -1.19
N SER A 213 5.59 4.25 -1.05
CA SER A 213 6.60 4.74 -1.98
C SER A 213 7.91 3.93 -1.90
N GLU A 214 8.31 3.52 -0.68
CA GLU A 214 9.46 2.64 -0.47
C GLU A 214 9.23 1.23 -1.04
N MET A 215 8.02 0.69 -0.88
CA MET A 215 7.63 -0.59 -1.45
C MET A 215 7.78 -0.60 -2.97
N ASN A 216 7.28 0.44 -3.66
CA ASN A 216 7.39 0.54 -5.11
C ASN A 216 8.85 0.56 -5.59
N LEU A 217 9.72 1.25 -4.87
CA LEU A 217 11.14 1.24 -5.15
C LEU A 217 11.76 -0.15 -4.94
N LYS A 218 11.44 -0.82 -3.83
CA LYS A 218 11.94 -2.16 -3.55
C LYS A 218 11.45 -3.20 -4.55
N ARG A 219 10.20 -3.11 -5.03
CA ARG A 219 9.71 -3.93 -6.15
C ARG A 219 10.61 -3.79 -7.38
N LEU A 220 10.94 -2.55 -7.76
CA LEU A 220 11.84 -2.30 -8.90
C LEU A 220 13.20 -2.97 -8.71
N LEU A 221 13.77 -2.83 -7.51
CA LEU A 221 15.06 -3.45 -7.18
C LEU A 221 14.99 -4.98 -7.22
N VAL A 222 13.91 -5.61 -6.74
CA VAL A 222 13.72 -7.07 -6.84
C VAL A 222 13.74 -7.52 -8.28
N MET A 223 13.05 -6.83 -9.19
CA MET A 223 13.04 -7.19 -10.60
C MET A 223 14.43 -7.10 -11.24
N GLU A 224 15.17 -6.03 -10.92
CA GLU A 224 16.56 -5.85 -11.39
C GLU A 224 17.48 -6.96 -10.83
N PHE A 225 17.33 -7.32 -9.55
CA PHE A 225 18.11 -8.40 -8.93
C PHE A 225 17.78 -9.78 -9.53
N CYS A 226 16.51 -10.04 -9.81
CA CYS A 226 16.08 -11.29 -10.45
C CYS A 226 16.61 -11.43 -11.88
N SER A 227 16.77 -10.32 -12.59
CA SER A 227 17.29 -10.25 -13.96
C SER A 227 18.84 -10.30 -14.02
N ILE A 228 19.53 -10.42 -12.87
CA ILE A 228 20.99 -10.57 -12.86
C ILE A 228 21.40 -11.84 -13.59
N GLY A 229 22.36 -11.75 -14.51
CA GLY A 229 22.97 -12.92 -15.17
C GLY A 229 22.09 -13.66 -16.18
N ASP A 230 20.83 -13.29 -16.33
CA ASP A 230 19.93 -13.80 -17.37
C ASP A 230 19.35 -12.63 -18.17
N LYS A 231 19.90 -12.39 -19.36
CA LYS A 231 19.55 -11.21 -20.19
C LYS A 231 18.37 -11.47 -21.12
N GLU A 232 17.99 -12.72 -21.33
CA GLU A 232 16.84 -13.10 -22.16
C GLU A 232 15.54 -13.10 -21.35
N ASP A 233 15.60 -13.37 -20.03
CA ASP A 233 14.45 -13.39 -19.11
C ASP A 233 14.35 -12.13 -18.23
N SER A 234 14.46 -10.95 -18.85
CA SER A 234 14.24 -9.67 -18.15
C SER A 234 12.77 -9.52 -17.76
N ILE A 235 12.47 -9.64 -16.46
CA ILE A 235 11.11 -9.50 -15.94
C ILE A 235 10.60 -8.08 -16.22
N HIS A 236 9.50 -7.98 -16.98
CA HIS A 236 8.89 -6.69 -17.28
C HIS A 236 8.09 -6.14 -16.10
N TRP A 237 8.01 -4.81 -15.96
CA TRP A 237 7.23 -4.15 -14.89
C TRP A 237 5.76 -4.58 -14.85
N SER A 238 5.20 -4.88 -16.02
CA SER A 238 3.84 -5.36 -16.26
C SER A 238 3.66 -6.86 -16.02
N GLU A 239 4.70 -7.57 -15.61
CA GLU A 239 4.64 -8.98 -15.24
C GLU A 239 4.50 -9.11 -13.72
N GLU A 240 3.75 -10.14 -13.32
CA GLU A 240 3.66 -10.50 -11.91
C GLU A 240 4.92 -11.25 -11.49
N LEU A 241 5.57 -10.81 -10.42
CA LEU A 241 6.69 -11.53 -9.80
C LEU A 241 6.23 -12.86 -9.17
N TYR A 242 4.93 -12.99 -8.92
CA TYR A 242 4.28 -14.21 -8.47
C TYR A 242 2.78 -14.15 -8.83
N LEU A 243 2.16 -15.31 -9.01
CA LEU A 243 0.74 -15.40 -9.35
C LEU A 243 -0.15 -14.66 -8.34
N GLY A 244 -0.90 -13.65 -8.81
CA GLY A 244 -1.84 -12.86 -8.03
C GLY A 244 -1.31 -11.52 -7.50
N GLU A 245 -0.07 -11.14 -7.85
CA GLU A 245 0.58 -9.91 -7.37
C GLU A 245 -0.25 -8.66 -7.57
N PHE A 246 -0.83 -8.51 -8.77
CA PHE A 246 -1.55 -7.29 -9.07
C PHE A 246 -2.82 -7.16 -8.23
N GLY A 247 -3.46 -8.27 -7.85
CA GLY A 247 -4.58 -8.24 -6.91
C GLY A 247 -4.19 -7.60 -5.57
N ASP A 248 -3.02 -7.97 -5.04
CA ASP A 248 -2.55 -7.46 -3.75
C ASP A 248 -2.07 -6.00 -3.84
N LEU A 249 -1.41 -5.63 -4.94
CA LEU A 249 -1.01 -4.24 -5.19
C LEU A 249 -2.21 -3.32 -5.41
N ILE A 250 -3.27 -3.80 -6.07
CA ILE A 250 -4.53 -3.05 -6.28
C ILE A 250 -5.20 -2.75 -4.93
N ILE A 251 -5.26 -3.72 -4.01
CA ILE A 251 -5.83 -3.50 -2.66
C ILE A 251 -5.11 -2.37 -1.91
N CYS A 252 -3.83 -2.16 -2.20
CA CYS A 252 -3.02 -1.12 -1.55
C CYS A 252 -3.08 0.25 -2.24
N ASP A 253 -3.84 0.40 -3.33
CA ASP A 253 -3.73 1.53 -4.26
C ASP A 253 -2.28 1.73 -4.76
N LEU A 254 -1.50 0.64 -4.85
CA LEU A 254 -0.10 0.66 -5.28
C LEU A 254 0.07 0.32 -6.77
N TYR A 255 -0.93 -0.31 -7.37
CA TYR A 255 -0.89 -0.63 -8.79
C TYR A 255 -1.17 0.62 -9.62
N SER A 256 -0.12 1.20 -10.20
CA SER A 256 -0.20 2.20 -11.26
C SER A 256 0.28 1.58 -12.57
N ASN A 257 -0.44 1.84 -13.66
CA ASN A 257 -0.05 1.41 -15.01
C ASN A 257 1.23 2.10 -15.52
N GLU A 258 1.77 3.06 -14.76
CA GLU A 258 2.98 3.81 -15.15
C GLU A 258 4.20 3.43 -14.28
N PRO A 259 5.27 2.91 -14.89
CA PRO A 259 6.53 2.64 -14.18
C PRO A 259 7.23 3.96 -13.81
N ILE A 260 7.57 4.12 -12.53
CA ILE A 260 8.53 5.14 -12.09
C ILE A 260 9.94 4.58 -12.37
N PHE A 261 10.41 4.76 -13.61
CA PHE A 261 11.69 4.22 -14.05
C PHE A 261 12.88 4.85 -13.29
N LEU A 262 13.74 3.99 -12.72
CA LEU A 262 15.14 4.31 -12.47
C LEU A 262 15.90 4.15 -13.80
N GLY A 263 16.14 5.27 -14.49
CA GLY A 263 17.18 5.39 -15.52
C GLY A 263 16.94 4.61 -16.81
N GLN A 264 16.30 5.27 -17.77
CA GLN A 264 16.19 4.86 -19.17
C GLN A 264 17.58 4.54 -19.78
N ARG A 265 17.90 3.25 -19.95
CA ARG A 265 19.16 2.79 -20.58
C ARG A 265 19.03 2.80 -22.10
N ASN A 266 18.97 3.99 -22.69
CA ASN A 266 19.17 4.18 -24.14
C ASN A 266 20.65 4.39 -24.44
N CYS A 267 21.43 3.31 -24.49
CA CYS A 267 22.76 3.33 -25.11
C CYS A 267 22.96 2.06 -25.95
N LYS A 268 22.47 2.11 -27.19
CA LYS A 268 23.00 1.24 -28.26
C LYS A 268 24.40 1.76 -28.59
N SER A 269 25.43 1.09 -28.08
CA SER A 269 26.80 1.26 -28.56
C SER A 269 27.48 -0.09 -28.61
N SER A 270 27.66 -0.58 -29.83
CA SER A 270 28.43 -1.76 -30.20
C SER A 270 29.92 -1.43 -30.17
N ILE A 271 30.61 -1.73 -29.07
CA ILE A 271 32.08 -1.84 -29.05
C ILE A 271 32.46 -3.03 -28.14
N PRO A 272 33.33 -3.96 -28.58
CA PRO A 272 33.83 -5.04 -27.75
C PRO A 272 35.20 -4.67 -27.17
N THR A 273 35.32 -4.48 -25.86
CA THR A 273 36.54 -4.83 -25.10
C THR A 273 36.28 -4.74 -23.59
N ASN A 274 36.84 -5.71 -22.88
CA ASN A 274 36.74 -5.91 -21.43
C ASN A 274 37.26 -4.72 -20.61
N SER A 275 36.72 -4.57 -19.39
CA SER A 275 37.12 -3.70 -18.26
C SER A 275 36.23 -2.50 -17.85
N PRO A 276 35.64 -1.66 -18.73
CA PRO A 276 34.81 -0.52 -18.26
C PRO A 276 33.37 -0.92 -17.92
N ARG A 277 32.84 -1.90 -18.65
CA ARG A 277 31.44 -2.34 -18.52
C ARG A 277 31.20 -3.16 -17.25
N ASP A 278 32.20 -3.94 -16.84
CA ASP A 278 32.14 -4.78 -15.65
C ASP A 278 32.16 -3.94 -14.36
N GLN A 279 33.03 -2.92 -14.33
CA GLN A 279 33.07 -1.96 -13.22
C GLN A 279 31.76 -1.16 -13.13
N ALA A 280 31.21 -0.73 -14.27
CA ALA A 280 29.93 -0.02 -14.29
C ALA A 280 28.78 -0.88 -13.75
N GLU A 281 28.74 -2.17 -14.09
CA GLU A 281 27.73 -3.10 -13.61
C GLU A 281 27.87 -3.39 -12.11
N SER A 282 29.09 -3.59 -11.63
CA SER A 282 29.37 -3.73 -10.19
C SER A 282 28.95 -2.47 -9.41
N ASN A 283 29.27 -1.28 -9.93
CA ASN A 283 28.89 -0.01 -9.31
C ASN A 283 27.36 0.14 -9.26
N VAL A 284 26.65 -0.24 -10.33
CA VAL A 284 25.17 -0.19 -10.37
C VAL A 284 24.55 -1.14 -9.35
N LEU A 285 25.02 -2.39 -9.27
CA LEU A 285 24.52 -3.37 -8.30
C LEU A 285 24.82 -2.96 -6.85
N GLN A 286 25.95 -2.30 -6.61
CA GLN A 286 26.27 -1.71 -5.32
C GLN A 286 25.29 -0.58 -4.98
N VAL A 287 25.02 0.34 -5.93
CA VAL A 287 24.03 1.40 -5.75
C VAL A 287 22.65 0.82 -5.45
N TYR A 288 22.21 -0.24 -6.12
CA TYR A 288 20.93 -0.89 -5.87
C TYR A 288 20.84 -1.50 -4.46
N THR A 289 21.89 -2.22 -4.04
CA THR A 289 21.97 -2.81 -2.70
C THR A 289 21.95 -1.72 -1.63
N THR A 290 22.74 -0.66 -1.80
CA THR A 290 22.76 0.49 -0.88
C THR A 290 21.41 1.23 -0.86
N THR A 291 20.76 1.41 -2.02
CA THR A 291 19.44 2.05 -2.11
C THR A 291 18.39 1.28 -1.31
N TRP A 292 18.44 -0.05 -1.35
CA TRP A 292 17.57 -0.89 -0.51
C TRP A 292 17.87 -0.71 0.98
N LEU A 293 19.16 -0.71 1.36
CA LEU A 293 19.60 -0.64 2.75
C LEU A 293 19.23 0.69 3.42
N GLU A 294 19.42 1.79 2.71
CA GLU A 294 19.19 3.14 3.23
C GLU A 294 17.70 3.49 3.37
N GLU A 295 16.80 2.65 2.82
CA GLU A 295 15.36 2.87 2.79
C GLU A 295 15.00 4.29 2.35
N VAL A 296 15.51 4.71 1.19
CA VAL A 296 15.63 6.11 0.77
C VAL A 296 14.30 6.88 0.64
N LYS A 297 13.15 6.20 0.65
CA LYS A 297 11.83 6.84 0.67
C LYS A 297 11.22 6.96 2.06
N LEU A 298 11.89 6.46 3.10
CA LEU A 298 11.47 6.57 4.48
C LEU A 298 12.22 7.70 5.17
N ASP A 299 11.47 8.72 5.61
CA ASP A 299 12.00 9.71 6.53
C ASP A 299 11.90 9.15 7.96
N ARG A 300 13.00 8.53 8.44
CA ARG A 300 13.06 7.96 9.79
C ARG A 300 12.85 9.01 10.89
N PHE A 301 13.26 10.25 10.68
CA PHE A 301 13.03 11.31 11.66
C PHE A 301 11.54 11.62 11.75
N ARG A 302 10.87 11.76 10.61
CA ARG A 302 9.43 12.00 10.57
C ARG A 302 8.63 10.81 11.12
N ILE A 303 9.02 9.57 10.82
CA ILE A 303 8.38 8.37 11.40
C ILE A 303 8.49 8.36 12.93
N ASN A 304 9.67 8.64 13.47
CA ASN A 304 9.88 8.70 14.92
C ASN A 304 9.09 9.85 15.56
N GLU A 305 9.00 11.00 14.88
CA GLU A 305 8.19 12.14 15.31
C GLU A 305 6.70 11.77 15.36
N ILE A 306 6.18 11.11 14.32
CA ILE A 306 4.80 10.61 14.28
C ILE A 306 4.53 9.70 15.47
N PHE A 307 5.37 8.70 15.72
CA PHE A 307 5.18 7.79 16.87
C PHE A 307 5.29 8.50 18.21
N SER A 308 6.13 9.54 18.32
CA SER A 308 6.25 10.35 19.54
C SER A 308 4.99 11.18 19.79
N ILE A 309 4.51 11.92 18.78
CA ILE A 309 3.27 12.71 18.86
C ILE A 309 2.08 11.83 19.26
N VAL A 310 1.94 10.69 18.60
CA VAL A 310 0.85 9.75 18.87
C VAL A 310 1.00 9.10 20.24
N GLY A 311 2.22 8.69 20.62
CA GLY A 311 2.48 8.06 21.90
C GLY A 311 2.16 8.98 23.08
N GLU A 312 2.56 10.25 22.98
CA GLU A 312 2.21 11.28 23.96
C GLU A 312 0.69 11.47 24.07
N GLU A 313 0.00 11.63 22.94
CA GLU A 313 -1.45 11.84 22.93
C GLU A 313 -2.23 10.61 23.45
N LEU A 314 -1.81 9.40 23.09
CA LEU A 314 -2.44 8.14 23.53
C LEU A 314 -2.07 7.78 24.99
N HIS A 315 -1.06 8.44 25.56
CA HIS A 315 -0.44 8.08 26.84
C HIS A 315 0.08 6.63 26.83
N VAL A 316 0.76 6.25 25.75
CA VAL A 316 1.34 4.92 25.52
C VAL A 316 2.73 5.07 24.91
N THR A 317 3.68 4.27 25.36
CA THR A 317 5.00 4.17 24.73
C THR A 317 4.88 3.36 23.44
N LEU A 318 5.10 4.02 22.29
CA LEU A 318 5.06 3.41 20.95
C LEU A 318 6.46 3.18 20.36
N SER A 319 7.51 3.55 21.11
CA SER A 319 8.94 3.38 20.78
C SER A 319 9.46 1.99 21.13
#